data_AF-A0A1V2G0S5-F1
#
_entry.id   AF-A0A1V2G0S5-F1
#
_cell.length_a   1.000
_cell.length_b   1.000
_cell.length_c   1.000
_cell.angle_alpha   90.00
_cell.angle_beta   90.00
_cell.angle_gamma   90.00
#
_symmetry.space_group_name_H-M   'P 1'
#
loop_
_entity.id
_entity.type
_entity.pdbx_description
1 polymer ?
#
loop_
_entity_poly.entity_id
_entity_poly.type
_entity_poly.pdbx_seq_one_letter_code
_entity_poly.pdbx_strand_id
1 'polypeptide(L)'
;GWDKWWGKNWIRTDIGDYDNPGFDDLTMSLAFLPDIKTESTTASGLPVFYKNKTNTHAKVIDGFTPRDYLTHWLSQWVRDYGIDGFRVDTAKHVELPAWQQLKTEASAALREWKKANPDKTLDDKPFWMTGEAWGHGVMQSDYYRHGFDAMINFDYQEQAAKAVDCLAQMDTTWQQMAEKLQDFNVLSYLSSHDTRLFREGGDKAAELLLLAPGAVQIFYGDESSRPFGPTGSDPLQGTRSDMNWQDVSGKSAANVAHWQKISQFRARHPAIGAGKQTTLSLKQGYGFVREHGDDKVLVIWAGQQ
;
A
#
# COMPACT_ATOMS: atom_id res chain seq x y z
N GLY A 1 -8.20 -30.53 14.56
CA GLY A 1 -7.14 -29.56 14.23
C GLY A 1 -7.51 -28.88 12.92
N TRP A 2 -6.50 -28.48 12.14
CA TRP A 2 -6.67 -27.86 10.82
C TRP A 2 -7.14 -28.85 9.73
N ASP A 3 -7.16 -30.14 10.02
CA ASP A 3 -7.64 -31.24 9.16
C ASP A 3 -9.07 -31.06 8.65
N LYS A 4 -9.94 -30.46 9.47
CA LYS A 4 -11.31 -30.12 9.10
C LYS A 4 -11.44 -28.79 8.34
N TRP A 5 -10.33 -28.06 8.18
CA TRP A 5 -10.29 -26.72 7.63
C TRP A 5 -9.61 -26.71 6.27
N TRP A 6 -8.29 -26.74 6.22
CA TRP A 6 -7.54 -26.53 4.97
C TRP A 6 -7.24 -27.85 4.25
N GLY A 7 -6.96 -28.91 5.01
CA GLY A 7 -6.47 -30.18 4.46
C GLY A 7 -5.00 -30.11 4.03
N LYS A 8 -4.36 -31.27 3.93
CA LYS A 8 -2.89 -31.37 3.76
C LYS A 8 -2.35 -30.79 2.45
N ASN A 9 -3.18 -30.69 1.41
CA ASN A 9 -2.73 -30.15 0.12
C ASN A 9 -2.62 -28.61 0.13
N TRP A 10 -3.20 -27.95 1.12
CA TRP A 10 -3.32 -26.49 1.15
C TRP A 10 -2.28 -25.80 2.01
N ILE A 11 -1.97 -26.36 3.18
CA ILE A 11 -1.13 -25.69 4.17
C ILE A 11 0.01 -26.58 4.66
N ARG A 12 1.02 -25.94 5.24
CA ARG A 12 2.05 -26.54 6.09
C ARG A 12 2.01 -25.89 7.48
N THR A 13 2.30 -26.67 8.52
CA THR A 13 2.27 -26.23 9.93
C THR A 13 2.96 -27.28 10.81
N ASP A 14 3.51 -26.84 11.93
CA ASP A 14 4.09 -27.69 12.99
C ASP A 14 3.04 -28.43 13.84
N ILE A 15 1.74 -28.29 13.51
CA ILE A 15 0.63 -28.92 14.23
C ILE A 15 0.10 -30.14 13.47
N GLY A 16 0.24 -31.31 14.10
CA GLY A 16 -0.34 -32.56 13.58
C GLY A 16 0.50 -33.19 12.47
N ASP A 17 -0.15 -33.90 11.55
CA ASP A 17 0.51 -34.69 10.49
C ASP A 17 0.54 -33.91 9.15
N TYR A 18 0.95 -32.64 9.22
CA TYR A 18 1.12 -31.74 8.07
C TYR A 18 2.59 -31.68 7.65
N ASP A 19 2.86 -31.16 6.44
CA ASP A 19 4.22 -30.79 6.06
C ASP A 19 4.75 -29.76 7.07
N ASN A 20 6.01 -29.88 7.46
CA ASN A 20 6.64 -28.94 8.38
C ASN A 20 6.98 -27.61 7.66
N PRO A 21 6.87 -26.47 8.34
CA PRO A 21 7.38 -25.21 7.83
C PRO A 21 8.89 -25.25 7.59
N GLY A 22 9.35 -24.52 6.57
CA GLY A 22 10.77 -24.26 6.37
C GLY A 22 11.26 -23.08 7.22
N PHE A 23 12.44 -22.58 6.88
CA PHE A 23 13.12 -21.50 7.60
C PHE A 23 13.38 -20.26 6.73
N ASP A 24 13.04 -20.32 5.43
CA ASP A 24 13.14 -19.18 4.52
C ASP A 24 11.84 -18.38 4.49
N ASP A 25 11.88 -17.18 3.89
CA ASP A 25 10.70 -16.32 3.79
C ASP A 25 9.54 -17.01 3.06
N LEU A 26 9.77 -17.95 2.13
CA LEU A 26 8.71 -18.51 1.29
C LEU A 26 7.94 -19.66 1.96
N THR A 27 8.56 -20.37 2.90
CA THR A 27 8.00 -21.61 3.45
C THR A 27 7.88 -21.61 4.97
N MET A 28 8.27 -20.52 5.64
CA MET A 28 8.13 -20.41 7.10
C MET A 28 6.69 -20.15 7.55
N SER A 29 6.38 -20.54 8.79
CA SER A 29 5.16 -20.08 9.47
C SER A 29 5.39 -18.69 10.05
N LEU A 30 4.75 -17.68 9.46
CA LEU A 30 4.81 -16.31 9.98
C LEU A 30 3.86 -16.14 11.18
N ALA A 31 4.38 -15.62 12.29
CA ALA A 31 3.59 -15.33 13.50
C ALA A 31 2.73 -16.52 14.00
N PHE A 32 3.27 -17.74 13.88
CA PHE A 32 2.60 -19.00 14.27
C PHE A 32 1.35 -19.32 13.44
N LEU A 33 1.17 -18.67 12.29
CA LEU A 33 0.10 -18.99 11.34
C LEU A 33 0.55 -20.12 10.40
N PRO A 34 -0.37 -21.03 10.01
CA PRO A 34 -0.09 -21.98 8.94
C PRO A 34 0.27 -21.26 7.65
N ASP A 35 1.28 -21.76 6.95
CA ASP A 35 1.67 -21.25 5.64
C ASP A 35 0.84 -21.94 4.54
N ILE A 36 0.38 -21.18 3.55
CA ILE A 36 -0.36 -21.71 2.40
C ILE A 36 0.66 -22.06 1.33
N LYS A 37 0.60 -23.31 0.85
CA LYS A 37 1.55 -23.87 -0.14
C LYS A 37 1.31 -23.34 -1.55
N THR A 38 1.52 -22.03 -1.74
CA THR A 38 1.31 -21.36 -3.02
C THR A 38 2.34 -21.77 -4.08
N GLU A 39 3.47 -22.33 -3.70
CA GLU A 39 4.46 -22.94 -4.59
C GLU A 39 4.09 -24.33 -5.08
N SER A 40 3.09 -24.98 -4.47
CA SER A 40 2.65 -26.32 -4.84
C SER A 40 2.14 -26.35 -6.27
N THR A 41 2.70 -27.26 -7.07
CA THR A 41 2.25 -27.56 -8.45
C THR A 41 1.18 -28.65 -8.50
N THR A 42 0.78 -29.19 -7.36
CA THR A 42 -0.22 -30.27 -7.27
C THR A 42 -1.61 -29.69 -7.05
N ALA A 43 -2.59 -30.23 -7.78
CA ALA A 43 -3.99 -29.88 -7.60
C ALA A 43 -4.44 -30.12 -6.15
N SER A 44 -4.97 -29.08 -5.51
CA SER A 44 -5.32 -29.14 -4.09
C SER A 44 -6.77 -29.54 -3.84
N GLY A 45 -7.64 -29.30 -4.82
CA GLY A 45 -9.10 -29.30 -4.63
C GLY A 45 -9.54 -28.18 -3.67
N LEU A 46 -10.83 -28.11 -3.34
CA LEU A 46 -11.29 -27.13 -2.36
C LEU A 46 -10.71 -27.41 -0.96
N PRO A 47 -10.41 -26.36 -0.16
CA PRO A 47 -10.22 -26.50 1.28
C PRO A 47 -11.40 -27.24 1.91
N VAL A 48 -11.12 -28.07 2.91
CA VAL A 48 -12.13 -28.92 3.57
C VAL A 48 -13.30 -28.09 4.12
N PHE A 49 -13.05 -26.89 4.65
CA PHE A 49 -14.11 -26.02 5.17
C PHE A 49 -15.06 -25.52 4.07
N TYR A 50 -14.59 -25.31 2.84
CA TYR A 50 -15.45 -24.90 1.73
C TYR A 50 -16.32 -26.04 1.22
N LYS A 51 -15.80 -27.28 1.20
CA LYS A 51 -16.59 -28.46 0.82
C LYS A 51 -17.87 -28.62 1.65
N ASN A 52 -17.83 -28.16 2.90
CA ASN A 52 -18.93 -28.28 3.85
C ASN A 52 -19.80 -27.01 3.97
N LYS A 53 -19.51 -25.96 3.19
CA LYS A 53 -20.28 -24.70 3.20
C LYS A 53 -21.04 -24.51 1.89
N THR A 54 -22.31 -24.91 1.90
CA THR A 54 -23.20 -24.91 0.72
C THR A 54 -23.65 -23.52 0.27
N ASN A 55 -23.56 -22.51 1.14
CA ASN A 55 -23.89 -21.11 0.83
C ASN A 55 -22.70 -20.30 0.30
N THR A 56 -21.61 -20.97 -0.09
CA THR A 56 -20.48 -20.33 -0.77
C THR A 56 -20.55 -20.60 -2.26
N HIS A 57 -20.00 -19.68 -3.06
CA HIS A 57 -19.84 -19.89 -4.50
C HIS A 57 -18.59 -20.72 -4.85
N ALA A 58 -17.89 -21.27 -3.85
CA ALA A 58 -16.69 -22.06 -4.07
C ALA A 58 -17.03 -23.39 -4.78
N LYS A 59 -16.35 -23.64 -5.89
CA LYS A 59 -16.48 -24.87 -6.68
C LYS A 59 -15.11 -25.51 -6.86
N VAL A 60 -15.07 -26.84 -6.93
CA VAL A 60 -13.86 -27.54 -7.36
C VAL A 60 -13.62 -27.19 -8.82
N ILE A 61 -12.43 -26.70 -9.11
CA ILE A 61 -11.92 -26.46 -10.46
C ILE A 61 -10.81 -27.47 -10.69
N ASP A 62 -10.94 -28.25 -11.76
CA ASP A 62 -10.02 -29.34 -12.05
C ASP A 62 -8.60 -28.79 -12.31
N GLY A 63 -7.59 -29.48 -11.80
CA GLY A 63 -6.19 -29.08 -11.92
C GLY A 63 -5.73 -27.90 -11.07
N PHE A 64 -6.63 -27.12 -10.44
CA PHE A 64 -6.22 -25.94 -9.68
C PHE A 64 -5.36 -26.27 -8.46
N THR A 65 -4.22 -25.59 -8.37
CA THR A 65 -3.31 -25.55 -7.22
C THR A 65 -3.82 -24.54 -6.16
N PRO A 66 -3.24 -24.48 -4.94
CA PRO A 66 -3.60 -23.44 -3.96
C PRO A 66 -3.47 -22.02 -4.52
N ARG A 67 -2.42 -21.74 -5.29
CA ARG A 67 -2.19 -20.45 -5.94
C ARG A 67 -3.29 -20.11 -6.95
N ASP A 68 -3.68 -21.07 -7.79
CA ASP A 68 -4.72 -20.86 -8.80
C ASP A 68 -6.05 -20.51 -8.16
N TYR A 69 -6.43 -21.23 -7.09
CA TYR A 69 -7.64 -20.90 -6.34
C TYR A 69 -7.58 -19.51 -5.72
N LEU A 70 -6.48 -19.14 -5.07
CA LEU A 70 -6.34 -17.82 -4.42
C LEU A 70 -6.41 -16.68 -5.43
N THR A 71 -5.64 -16.77 -6.52
CA THR A 71 -5.61 -15.76 -7.59
C THR A 71 -6.96 -15.66 -8.30
N HIS A 72 -7.60 -16.79 -8.57
CA HIS A 72 -8.94 -16.83 -9.15
C HIS A 72 -9.98 -16.18 -8.24
N TRP A 73 -10.01 -16.54 -6.95
CA TRP A 73 -10.98 -15.97 -6.00
C TRP A 73 -10.76 -14.48 -5.80
N LEU A 74 -9.52 -14.03 -5.60
CA LEU A 74 -9.22 -12.59 -5.48
C LEU A 74 -9.63 -11.83 -6.75
N SER A 75 -9.33 -12.36 -7.93
CA SER A 75 -9.74 -11.75 -9.20
C SER A 75 -11.25 -11.78 -9.42
N GLN A 76 -11.98 -12.71 -8.80
CA GLN A 76 -13.44 -12.72 -8.81
C GLN A 76 -14.02 -11.51 -8.06
N TRP A 77 -13.42 -11.09 -6.94
CA TRP A 77 -13.85 -9.85 -6.27
C TRP A 77 -13.70 -8.63 -7.18
N VAL A 78 -12.62 -8.59 -7.97
CA VAL A 78 -12.41 -7.54 -8.98
C VAL A 78 -13.50 -7.60 -10.05
N ARG A 79 -13.80 -8.80 -10.56
CA ARG A 79 -14.82 -9.01 -11.61
C ARG A 79 -16.23 -8.67 -11.15
N ASP A 80 -16.56 -8.92 -9.89
CA ASP A 80 -17.91 -8.72 -9.36
C ASP A 80 -18.14 -7.29 -8.87
N TYR A 81 -17.13 -6.70 -8.23
CA TYR A 81 -17.28 -5.43 -7.50
C TYR A 81 -16.50 -4.27 -8.09
N GLY A 82 -15.60 -4.51 -9.06
CA GLY A 82 -14.79 -3.45 -9.66
C GLY A 82 -13.72 -2.91 -8.73
N ILE A 83 -13.15 -3.76 -7.87
CA ILE A 83 -12.01 -3.37 -7.03
C ILE A 83 -10.84 -2.98 -7.94
N ASP A 84 -10.37 -1.74 -7.84
CA ASP A 84 -9.36 -1.19 -8.76
C ASP A 84 -7.91 -1.54 -8.37
N GLY A 85 -7.69 -2.17 -7.22
CA GLY A 85 -6.34 -2.55 -6.80
C GLY A 85 -6.23 -3.40 -5.54
N PHE A 86 -5.02 -3.91 -5.30
CA PHE A 86 -4.65 -4.65 -4.08
C PHE A 86 -3.44 -4.04 -3.36
N ARG A 87 -3.55 -3.93 -2.03
CA ARG A 87 -2.39 -3.87 -1.12
C ARG A 87 -2.08 -5.29 -0.69
N VAL A 88 -0.93 -5.80 -1.10
CA VAL A 88 -0.45 -7.13 -0.74
C VAL A 88 0.29 -7.03 0.58
N ASP A 89 -0.30 -7.67 1.58
CA ASP A 89 0.34 -7.87 2.88
C ASP A 89 1.54 -8.80 2.74
N THR A 90 2.61 -8.48 3.47
CA THR A 90 3.77 -9.37 3.65
C THR A 90 4.28 -10.08 2.37
N ALA A 91 4.39 -9.32 1.27
CA ALA A 91 4.65 -9.78 -0.09
C ALA A 91 5.90 -10.66 -0.27
N LYS A 92 6.87 -10.58 0.67
CA LYS A 92 8.09 -11.37 0.66
C LYS A 92 7.88 -12.87 0.94
N HIS A 93 6.72 -13.25 1.46
CA HIS A 93 6.41 -14.63 1.85
C HIS A 93 5.69 -15.45 0.76
N VAL A 94 5.66 -14.94 -0.47
CA VAL A 94 5.04 -15.63 -1.61
C VAL A 94 5.91 -15.41 -2.83
N GLU A 95 5.99 -16.41 -3.70
CA GLU A 95 6.89 -16.36 -4.85
C GLU A 95 6.47 -15.30 -5.86
N LEU A 96 7.45 -14.62 -6.44
CA LEU A 96 7.24 -13.60 -7.46
C LEU A 96 6.31 -14.03 -8.63
N PRO A 97 6.36 -15.26 -9.16
CA PRO A 97 5.42 -15.70 -10.19
C PRO A 97 3.95 -15.72 -9.73
N ALA A 98 3.66 -15.92 -8.45
CA ALA A 98 2.30 -15.86 -7.92
C ALA A 98 1.74 -14.43 -8.00
N TRP A 99 2.58 -13.43 -7.71
CA TRP A 99 2.21 -12.02 -7.86
C TRP A 99 1.97 -11.62 -9.31
N GLN A 100 2.79 -12.12 -10.23
CA GLN A 100 2.56 -11.92 -11.65
C GLN A 100 1.24 -12.55 -12.12
N GLN A 101 0.91 -13.76 -11.64
CA GLN A 101 -0.37 -14.42 -11.92
C GLN A 101 -1.55 -13.58 -11.40
N LEU A 102 -1.50 -13.16 -10.13
CA LEU A 102 -2.52 -12.31 -9.51
C LEU A 102 -2.76 -11.03 -10.31
N LYS A 103 -1.69 -10.30 -10.64
CA LYS A 103 -1.77 -9.06 -11.43
C LYS A 103 -2.43 -9.31 -12.78
N THR A 104 -2.06 -10.40 -13.46
CA THR A 104 -2.58 -10.73 -14.80
C THR A 104 -4.08 -10.98 -14.75
N GLU A 105 -4.53 -11.83 -13.82
CA GLU A 105 -5.93 -12.20 -13.67
C GLU A 105 -6.79 -11.02 -13.18
N ALA A 106 -6.33 -10.27 -12.18
CA ALA A 106 -7.03 -9.12 -11.64
C ALA A 106 -7.14 -7.98 -12.68
N SER A 107 -6.09 -7.76 -13.47
CA SER A 107 -6.13 -6.78 -14.56
C SER A 107 -7.14 -7.16 -15.65
N ALA A 108 -7.26 -8.44 -15.97
CA ALA A 108 -8.27 -8.92 -16.92
C ALA A 108 -9.68 -8.74 -16.34
N ALA A 109 -9.88 -9.13 -15.08
CA ALA A 109 -11.15 -8.96 -14.37
C ALA A 109 -11.60 -7.50 -14.30
N LEU A 110 -10.69 -6.54 -14.04
CA LEU A 110 -11.05 -5.13 -13.98
C LEU A 110 -11.49 -4.60 -15.37
N ARG A 111 -10.79 -5.00 -16.44
CA ARG A 111 -11.19 -4.63 -17.81
C ARG A 111 -12.58 -5.18 -18.16
N GLU A 112 -12.87 -6.42 -17.76
CA GLU A 112 -14.20 -7.04 -17.93
C GLU A 112 -15.26 -6.27 -17.15
N TRP A 113 -15.00 -5.95 -15.88
CA TRP A 113 -15.93 -5.19 -15.04
C TRP A 113 -16.20 -3.80 -15.60
N LYS A 114 -15.17 -3.04 -16.01
CA LYS A 114 -15.32 -1.70 -16.59
C LYS A 114 -16.14 -1.76 -17.89
N LYS A 115 -15.90 -2.76 -18.75
CA LYS A 115 -16.68 -2.97 -19.98
C LYS A 115 -18.16 -3.30 -19.68
N ALA A 116 -18.42 -4.08 -18.64
CA ALA A 116 -19.78 -4.45 -18.25
C ALA A 116 -20.51 -3.33 -17.47
N ASN A 117 -19.78 -2.38 -16.89
CA ASN A 117 -20.32 -1.31 -16.05
C ASN A 117 -19.82 0.08 -16.50
N PRO A 118 -20.12 0.53 -17.74
CA PRO A 118 -19.64 1.81 -18.24
C PRO A 118 -20.09 3.00 -17.37
N ASP A 119 -21.33 2.98 -16.86
CA ASP A 119 -21.89 4.05 -16.02
C ASP A 119 -21.29 4.11 -14.61
N LYS A 120 -20.58 3.07 -14.17
CA LYS A 120 -19.92 3.01 -12.85
C LYS A 120 -18.40 3.16 -12.94
N THR A 121 -17.86 3.19 -14.16
CA THR A 121 -16.42 3.26 -14.39
C THR A 121 -15.93 4.68 -14.07
N LEU A 122 -15.06 4.81 -13.07
CA LEU A 122 -14.54 6.11 -12.60
C LEU A 122 -13.46 6.67 -13.53
N ASP A 123 -12.64 5.79 -14.10
CA ASP A 123 -11.53 6.12 -15.00
C ASP A 123 -11.13 4.92 -15.87
N ASP A 124 -10.17 5.12 -16.79
CA ASP A 124 -9.59 4.09 -17.65
C ASP A 124 -8.28 3.49 -17.09
N LYS A 125 -7.95 3.76 -15.81
CA LYS A 125 -6.68 3.32 -15.23
C LYS A 125 -6.60 1.79 -15.14
N PRO A 126 -5.38 1.23 -15.28
CA PRO A 126 -5.17 -0.19 -15.09
C PRO A 126 -5.35 -0.58 -13.61
N PHE A 127 -5.56 -1.87 -13.36
CA PHE A 127 -5.58 -2.42 -12.01
C PHE A 127 -4.27 -2.12 -11.30
N TRP A 128 -4.30 -1.60 -10.08
CA TRP A 128 -3.12 -1.13 -9.36
C TRP A 128 -2.76 -2.09 -8.21
N MET A 129 -1.49 -2.43 -8.08
CA MET A 129 -1.00 -3.33 -7.04
C MET A 129 0.18 -2.71 -6.30
N THR A 130 0.05 -2.62 -4.98
CA THR A 130 1.13 -2.21 -4.08
C THR A 130 1.45 -3.32 -3.10
N GLY A 131 2.72 -3.43 -2.72
CA GLY A 131 3.18 -4.50 -1.83
C GLY A 131 3.86 -3.98 -0.57
N GLU A 132 3.68 -4.73 0.51
CA GLU A 132 4.48 -4.62 1.71
C GLU A 132 5.62 -5.64 1.68
N ALA A 133 6.85 -5.16 1.54
CA ALA A 133 8.04 -5.93 1.88
C ALA A 133 8.79 -5.14 2.97
N TRP A 134 8.79 -5.63 4.21
CA TRP A 134 9.31 -4.87 5.35
C TRP A 134 10.76 -4.39 5.10
N GLY A 135 10.99 -3.10 5.34
CA GLY A 135 12.28 -2.45 5.08
C GLY A 135 12.53 -2.05 3.62
N HIS A 136 11.54 -2.20 2.73
CA HIS A 136 11.63 -1.67 1.38
C HIS A 136 11.55 -0.13 1.37
N GLY A 137 12.30 0.50 0.47
CA GLY A 137 12.43 1.94 0.34
C GLY A 137 12.48 2.37 -1.12
N VAL A 138 13.24 3.42 -1.44
CA VAL A 138 13.29 3.97 -2.81
C VAL A 138 14.31 3.21 -3.67
N MET A 139 13.89 2.04 -4.15
CA MET A 139 14.66 1.18 -5.05
C MET A 139 13.76 0.33 -5.96
N GLN A 140 14.25 0.01 -7.16
CA GLN A 140 13.57 -0.85 -8.12
C GLN A 140 13.97 -2.32 -7.90
N SER A 141 13.20 -3.05 -7.10
CA SER A 141 13.39 -4.48 -6.85
C SER A 141 12.65 -5.37 -7.87
N ASP A 142 12.76 -6.68 -7.73
CA ASP A 142 12.10 -7.62 -8.65
C ASP A 142 10.57 -7.60 -8.57
N TYR A 143 9.97 -7.07 -7.51
CA TYR A 143 8.51 -6.90 -7.40
C TYR A 143 7.92 -6.11 -8.57
N TYR A 144 8.61 -5.07 -9.05
CA TYR A 144 8.15 -4.25 -10.18
C TYR A 144 8.11 -5.02 -11.51
N ARG A 145 8.92 -6.09 -11.63
CA ARG A 145 8.91 -6.99 -12.78
C ARG A 145 7.87 -8.11 -12.66
N HIS A 146 7.18 -8.19 -11.53
CA HIS A 146 6.23 -9.25 -11.18
C HIS A 146 4.88 -8.67 -10.72
N GLY A 147 4.48 -7.57 -11.36
CA GLY A 147 3.13 -7.05 -11.32
C GLY A 147 2.87 -5.90 -10.35
N PHE A 148 3.80 -5.57 -9.45
CA PHE A 148 3.64 -4.44 -8.55
C PHE A 148 3.90 -3.11 -9.26
N ASP A 149 2.98 -2.16 -9.10
CA ASP A 149 3.14 -0.79 -9.61
C ASP A 149 3.82 0.11 -8.57
N ALA A 150 3.76 -0.26 -7.29
CA ALA A 150 4.43 0.43 -6.19
C ALA A 150 4.84 -0.55 -5.09
N MET A 151 5.86 -0.18 -4.31
CA MET A 151 6.15 -0.81 -3.02
C MET A 151 6.08 0.24 -1.91
N ILE A 152 5.67 -0.18 -0.72
CA ILE A 152 5.62 0.70 0.46
C ILE A 152 7.03 1.21 0.77
N ASN A 153 7.15 2.53 0.91
CA ASN A 153 8.39 3.20 1.29
C ASN A 153 8.47 3.37 2.80
N PHE A 154 9.11 2.42 3.49
CA PHE A 154 9.27 2.43 4.94
C PHE A 154 10.24 3.51 5.43
N ASP A 155 11.15 3.99 4.58
CA ASP A 155 12.13 5.00 4.96
C ASP A 155 11.47 6.39 5.16
N TYR A 156 10.32 6.63 4.51
CA TYR A 156 9.77 7.98 4.39
C TYR A 156 9.35 8.59 5.73
N GLN A 157 8.78 7.78 6.63
CA GLN A 157 8.32 8.25 7.95
C GLN A 157 9.48 8.88 8.75
N GLU A 158 10.66 8.23 8.75
CA GLU A 158 11.85 8.74 9.44
C GLU A 158 12.51 9.92 8.70
N GLN A 159 12.51 9.90 7.37
CA GLN A 159 13.03 11.02 6.58
C GLN A 159 12.19 12.29 6.81
N ALA A 160 10.87 12.16 6.83
CA ALA A 160 9.96 13.25 7.12
C ALA A 160 10.08 13.75 8.57
N ALA A 161 10.24 12.85 9.55
CA ALA A 161 10.43 13.20 10.96
C ALA A 161 11.60 14.16 11.15
N LYS A 162 12.71 13.90 10.44
CA LYS A 162 13.92 14.74 10.48
C LYS A 162 13.73 16.14 9.90
N ALA A 163 12.66 16.39 9.15
CA ALA A 163 12.39 17.66 8.47
C ALA A 163 11.19 18.43 9.02
N VAL A 164 10.59 17.96 10.13
CA VAL A 164 9.47 18.64 10.81
C VAL A 164 9.80 20.08 11.19
N ASP A 165 11.01 20.32 11.69
CA ASP A 165 11.43 21.65 12.11
C ASP A 165 11.77 22.54 10.89
N CYS A 166 12.36 21.96 9.84
CA CYS A 166 12.79 22.68 8.67
C CYS A 166 12.52 21.90 7.37
N LEU A 167 11.55 22.37 6.57
CA LEU A 167 11.17 21.71 5.32
C LEU A 167 12.34 21.57 4.33
N ALA A 168 13.32 22.49 4.39
CA ALA A 168 14.53 22.43 3.56
C ALA A 168 15.32 21.13 3.75
N GLN A 169 15.20 20.46 4.89
CA GLN A 169 15.86 19.17 5.14
C GLN A 169 15.28 18.04 4.27
N MET A 170 14.11 18.23 3.65
CA MET A 170 13.58 17.28 2.66
C MET A 170 14.22 17.39 1.28
N ASP A 171 15.00 18.44 1.00
CA ASP A 171 15.50 18.72 -0.36
C ASP A 171 16.22 17.51 -0.97
N THR A 172 17.24 16.99 -0.27
CA THR A 172 18.02 15.84 -0.75
C THR A 172 17.14 14.59 -0.93
N THR A 173 16.23 14.33 0.01
CA THR A 173 15.31 13.18 -0.07
C THR A 173 14.39 13.30 -1.28
N TRP A 174 13.74 14.45 -1.46
CA TRP A 174 12.82 14.67 -2.58
C TRP A 174 13.53 14.75 -3.93
N GLN A 175 14.75 15.31 -3.99
CA GLN A 175 15.55 15.31 -5.21
C GLN A 175 15.86 13.88 -5.64
N GLN A 176 16.37 13.04 -4.71
CA GLN A 176 16.67 11.64 -4.99
C GLN A 176 15.43 10.82 -5.37
N MET A 177 14.31 11.05 -4.68
CA MET A 177 13.04 10.41 -5.02
C MET A 177 12.58 10.83 -6.42
N ALA A 178 12.56 12.13 -6.73
CA ALA A 178 12.14 12.62 -8.03
C ALA A 178 13.02 12.09 -9.17
N GLU A 179 14.33 11.95 -8.95
CA GLU A 179 15.26 11.37 -9.94
C GLU A 179 15.03 9.86 -10.16
N LYS A 180 14.81 9.10 -9.09
CA LYS A 180 14.65 7.64 -9.17
C LYS A 180 13.28 7.20 -9.67
N LEU A 181 12.22 7.91 -9.27
CA LEU A 181 10.82 7.49 -9.51
C LEU A 181 10.32 7.87 -10.92
N GLN A 182 11.22 7.91 -11.89
CA GLN A 182 10.87 8.19 -13.29
C GLN A 182 10.31 6.95 -13.99
N ASP A 183 10.83 5.76 -13.66
CA ASP A 183 10.48 4.49 -14.31
C ASP A 183 9.74 3.50 -13.40
N PHE A 184 9.65 3.80 -12.10
CA PHE A 184 8.91 3.01 -11.12
C PHE A 184 8.34 3.93 -10.03
N ASN A 185 7.43 3.41 -9.21
CA ASN A 185 6.76 4.20 -8.18
C ASN A 185 6.93 3.57 -6.78
N VAL A 186 6.73 4.36 -5.73
CA VAL A 186 6.66 3.88 -4.35
C VAL A 186 5.44 4.48 -3.67
N LEU A 187 4.99 3.87 -2.57
CA LEU A 187 3.92 4.38 -1.73
C LEU A 187 4.49 4.91 -0.41
N SER A 188 4.68 6.22 -0.33
CA SER A 188 5.13 6.91 0.88
C SER A 188 3.96 7.17 1.83
N TYR A 189 4.21 7.07 3.14
CA TYR A 189 3.23 7.38 4.18
C TYR A 189 3.91 8.11 5.35
N LEU A 190 3.11 8.81 6.16
CA LEU A 190 3.57 9.38 7.42
C LEU A 190 3.14 8.53 8.61
N SER A 191 1.89 8.08 8.65
CA SER A 191 1.39 7.19 9.72
C SER A 191 1.01 5.81 9.17
N SER A 192 1.10 4.79 10.01
CA SER A 192 0.58 3.46 9.70
C SER A 192 0.11 2.74 10.96
N HIS A 193 -0.80 1.80 10.74
CA HIS A 193 -1.28 0.83 11.72
C HIS A 193 -0.20 -0.11 12.27
N ASP A 194 0.94 -0.23 11.58
CA ASP A 194 2.04 -1.14 11.95
C ASP A 194 3.36 -0.40 12.26
N THR A 195 3.32 0.93 12.39
CA THR A 195 4.47 1.73 12.86
C THR A 195 4.08 2.69 13.97
N ARG A 196 3.75 3.94 13.65
CA ARG A 196 3.28 4.96 14.59
C ARG A 196 2.37 5.96 13.89
N LEU A 197 1.73 6.81 14.70
CA LEU A 197 1.10 8.03 14.23
C LEU A 197 2.15 9.14 14.17
N PHE A 198 2.24 9.83 13.03
CA PHE A 198 3.16 10.95 12.82
C PHE A 198 2.58 12.23 13.42
N ARG A 199 2.63 12.34 14.74
CA ARG A 199 2.06 13.49 15.47
C ARG A 199 3.10 14.57 15.74
N GLU A 200 4.39 14.22 15.63
CA GLU A 200 5.50 15.16 15.64
C GLU A 200 5.37 16.22 14.54
N GLY A 201 4.78 15.88 13.38
CA GLY A 201 4.62 16.80 12.25
C GLY A 201 3.61 17.93 12.43
N GLY A 202 2.70 17.82 13.40
CA GLY A 202 1.67 18.85 13.65
C GLY A 202 0.94 19.31 12.38
N ASP A 203 0.90 20.63 12.18
CA ASP A 203 0.29 21.31 11.04
C ASP A 203 1.08 21.20 9.72
N LYS A 204 2.36 20.78 9.78
CA LYS A 204 3.27 20.63 8.63
C LYS A 204 3.23 19.25 7.98
N ALA A 205 2.53 18.29 8.59
CA ALA A 205 2.46 16.93 8.10
C ALA A 205 1.86 16.84 6.68
N ALA A 206 0.92 17.74 6.35
CA ALA A 206 0.30 17.79 5.04
C ALA A 206 1.32 18.08 3.93
N GLU A 207 2.17 19.10 4.11
CA GLU A 207 3.23 19.46 3.17
C GLU A 207 4.26 18.37 3.04
N LEU A 208 4.71 17.81 4.16
CA LEU A 208 5.70 16.74 4.20
C LEU A 208 5.24 15.53 3.39
N LEU A 209 3.96 15.15 3.45
CA LEU A 209 3.46 14.01 2.67
C LEU A 209 3.06 14.42 1.25
N LEU A 210 2.19 15.42 1.10
CA LEU A 210 1.50 15.69 -0.16
C LEU A 210 2.37 16.44 -1.18
N LEU A 211 3.57 16.90 -0.78
CA LEU A 211 4.61 17.35 -1.70
C LEU A 211 5.68 16.29 -1.96
N ALA A 212 5.53 15.05 -1.52
CA ALA A 212 6.48 13.99 -1.83
C ALA A 212 6.37 13.53 -3.30
N PRO A 213 7.49 13.22 -3.99
CA PRO A 213 7.44 12.46 -5.23
C PRO A 213 6.88 11.04 -5.02
N GLY A 214 6.35 10.43 -6.06
CA GLY A 214 5.75 9.09 -6.03
C GLY A 214 4.27 9.05 -5.63
N ALA A 215 3.76 7.88 -5.27
CA ALA A 215 2.44 7.73 -4.66
C ALA A 215 2.51 8.01 -3.16
N VAL A 216 1.40 8.50 -2.59
CA VAL A 216 1.31 8.82 -1.16
C VAL A 216 0.04 8.23 -0.57
N GLN A 217 0.12 7.79 0.68
CA GLN A 217 -1.01 7.28 1.45
C GLN A 217 -1.24 8.15 2.69
N ILE A 218 -2.44 8.71 2.78
CA ILE A 218 -2.93 9.36 4.01
C ILE A 218 -3.52 8.27 4.90
N PHE A 219 -3.10 8.20 6.16
CA PHE A 219 -3.70 7.29 7.13
C PHE A 219 -4.85 7.98 7.85
N TYR A 220 -5.94 7.24 8.11
CA TYR A 220 -7.16 7.84 8.62
C TYR A 220 -6.92 8.62 9.93
N GLY A 221 -7.36 9.87 9.93
CA GLY A 221 -7.23 10.78 11.05
C GLY A 221 -5.90 11.54 11.13
N ASP A 222 -5.00 11.41 10.15
CA ASP A 222 -3.86 12.33 10.04
C ASP A 222 -4.33 13.77 9.77
N GLU A 223 -5.37 13.92 8.95
CA GLU A 223 -5.99 15.20 8.60
C GLU A 223 -6.70 15.87 9.77
N SER A 224 -7.15 15.09 10.75
CA SER A 224 -7.87 15.56 11.94
C SER A 224 -7.05 15.47 13.22
N SER A 225 -5.76 15.10 13.13
CA SER A 225 -4.87 14.85 14.28
C SER A 225 -5.44 13.86 15.30
N ARG A 226 -6.01 12.75 14.81
CA ARG A 226 -6.57 11.67 15.61
C ARG A 226 -5.56 11.19 16.66
N PRO A 227 -5.95 11.14 17.96
CA PRO A 227 -5.03 10.77 19.03
C PRO A 227 -4.70 9.27 19.01
N PHE A 228 -3.51 8.94 19.53
CA PHE A 228 -3.14 7.57 19.82
C PHE A 228 -4.08 7.00 20.90
N GLY A 229 -4.54 5.77 20.69
CA GLY A 229 -5.49 5.10 21.57
C GLY A 229 -4.83 4.20 22.63
N PRO A 230 -5.65 3.46 23.38
CA PRO A 230 -5.18 2.45 24.32
C PRO A 230 -4.35 1.35 23.65
N THR A 231 -3.38 0.83 24.38
CA THR A 231 -2.55 -0.32 23.96
C THR A 231 -2.77 -1.52 24.88
N GLY A 232 -2.39 -2.71 24.38
CA GLY A 232 -2.45 -3.97 25.10
C GLY A 232 -1.19 -4.78 24.88
N SER A 233 -1.34 -6.07 24.58
CA SER A 233 -0.22 -6.95 24.19
C SER A 233 0.41 -6.56 22.86
N ASP A 234 -0.34 -5.91 21.98
CA ASP A 234 0.17 -5.24 20.78
C ASP A 234 0.50 -3.77 21.14
N PRO A 235 1.78 -3.37 21.18
CA PRO A 235 2.16 -2.00 21.50
C PRO A 235 1.72 -0.99 20.44
N LEU A 236 1.40 -1.44 19.22
CA LEU A 236 0.97 -0.60 18.11
C LEU A 236 -0.55 -0.45 18.02
N GLN A 237 -1.32 -1.18 18.85
CA GLN A 237 -2.78 -1.13 18.87
C GLN A 237 -3.32 0.31 18.96
N GLY A 238 -2.64 1.19 19.70
CA GLY A 238 -3.07 2.58 19.84
C GLY A 238 -3.05 3.38 18.53
N THR A 239 -2.30 2.95 17.51
CA THR A 239 -2.37 3.57 16.16
C THR A 239 -3.73 3.32 15.49
N ARG A 240 -4.50 2.34 15.96
CA ARG A 240 -5.78 1.88 15.40
C ARG A 240 -6.98 2.37 16.23
N SER A 241 -6.83 3.48 16.95
CA SER A 241 -7.91 4.12 17.73
C SER A 241 -9.11 4.57 16.87
N ASP A 242 -10.24 4.78 17.53
CA ASP A 242 -11.45 5.29 16.88
C ASP A 242 -11.22 6.65 16.19
N MET A 243 -11.89 6.85 15.07
CA MET A 243 -11.85 8.12 14.36
C MET A 243 -12.47 9.24 15.21
N ASN A 244 -11.80 10.39 15.27
CA ASN A 244 -12.25 11.57 16.02
C ASN A 244 -13.23 12.43 15.20
N TRP A 245 -14.36 11.85 14.79
CA TRP A 245 -15.34 12.50 13.90
C TRP A 245 -15.80 13.88 14.37
N GLN A 246 -16.00 14.05 15.68
CA GLN A 246 -16.40 15.33 16.27
C GLN A 246 -15.37 16.46 16.05
N ASP A 247 -14.10 16.12 15.84
CA ASP A 247 -13.03 17.09 15.65
C ASP A 247 -12.91 17.54 14.20
N VAL A 248 -13.35 16.71 13.24
CA VAL A 248 -13.27 16.98 11.79
C VAL A 248 -13.98 18.29 11.42
N SER A 249 -15.18 18.51 11.97
CA SER A 249 -15.92 19.78 11.83
C SER A 249 -15.77 20.70 13.04
N GLY A 250 -14.96 20.30 14.03
CA GLY A 250 -14.74 21.00 15.28
C GLY A 250 -13.34 21.59 15.33
N LYS A 251 -12.59 21.25 16.39
CA LYS A 251 -11.27 21.84 16.66
C LYS A 251 -10.22 21.58 15.57
N SER A 252 -10.37 20.52 14.76
CA SER A 252 -9.44 20.18 13.68
C SER A 252 -9.89 20.67 12.30
N ALA A 253 -11.02 21.38 12.20
CA ALA A 253 -11.59 21.79 10.91
C ALA A 253 -10.61 22.61 10.03
N ALA A 254 -9.82 23.49 10.64
CA ALA A 254 -8.80 24.25 9.92
C ALA A 254 -7.69 23.36 9.35
N ASN A 255 -7.23 22.35 10.11
CA ASN A 255 -6.23 21.40 9.66
C ASN A 255 -6.79 20.53 8.52
N VAL A 256 -8.02 20.02 8.67
CA VAL A 256 -8.70 19.25 7.61
C VAL A 256 -8.81 20.07 6.33
N ALA A 257 -9.21 21.34 6.42
CA ALA A 257 -9.28 22.24 5.27
C ALA A 257 -7.92 22.46 4.60
N HIS A 258 -6.84 22.52 5.39
CA HIS A 258 -5.47 22.61 4.88
C HIS A 258 -5.04 21.36 4.13
N TRP A 259 -5.24 20.17 4.72
CA TRP A 259 -5.02 18.88 4.06
C TRP A 259 -5.80 18.75 2.75
N GLN A 260 -7.06 19.18 2.74
CA GLN A 260 -7.89 19.21 1.54
C GLN A 260 -7.30 20.13 0.47
N LYS A 261 -6.87 21.34 0.84
CA LYS A 261 -6.29 22.31 -0.09
C LYS A 261 -5.03 21.76 -0.78
N ILE A 262 -4.11 21.17 -0.01
CA ILE A 262 -2.88 20.61 -0.58
C ILE A 262 -3.17 19.33 -1.38
N SER A 263 -4.12 18.50 -0.93
CA SER A 263 -4.53 17.30 -1.68
C SER A 263 -5.11 17.65 -3.05
N GLN A 264 -5.97 18.66 -3.11
CA GLN A 264 -6.52 19.17 -4.37
C GLN A 264 -5.44 19.80 -5.25
N PHE A 265 -4.46 20.49 -4.66
CA PHE A 265 -3.30 21.00 -5.38
C PHE A 265 -2.51 19.86 -6.03
N ARG A 266 -2.14 18.82 -5.26
CA ARG A 266 -1.46 17.64 -5.78
C ARG A 266 -2.26 16.97 -6.90
N ALA A 267 -3.58 16.84 -6.74
CA ALA A 267 -4.44 16.21 -7.75
C ALA A 267 -4.47 16.98 -9.08
N ARG A 268 -4.39 18.32 -9.04
CA ARG A 268 -4.34 19.17 -10.24
C ARG A 268 -2.96 19.25 -10.88
N HIS A 269 -1.91 18.88 -10.14
CA HIS A 269 -0.52 19.02 -10.58
C HIS A 269 0.24 17.69 -10.49
N PRO A 270 0.09 16.80 -11.50
CA PRO A 270 0.85 15.56 -11.60
C PRO A 270 2.38 15.72 -11.44
N ALA A 271 2.93 16.89 -11.76
CA ALA A 271 4.35 17.20 -11.58
C ALA A 271 4.82 17.06 -10.13
N ILE A 272 3.93 17.22 -9.14
CA ILE A 272 4.29 16.96 -7.76
C ILE A 272 4.67 15.48 -7.56
N GLY A 273 3.90 14.53 -8.11
CA GLY A 273 4.18 13.10 -7.93
C GLY A 273 5.22 12.55 -8.91
N ALA A 274 5.10 12.90 -10.19
CA ALA A 274 5.83 12.29 -11.30
C ALA A 274 6.91 13.20 -11.93
N GLY A 275 7.02 14.45 -11.46
CA GLY A 275 7.92 15.43 -12.07
C GLY A 275 9.37 15.30 -11.62
N LYS A 276 10.28 15.73 -12.50
CA LYS A 276 11.69 15.91 -12.16
C LYS A 276 11.85 17.16 -11.31
N GLN A 277 12.65 17.08 -10.27
CA GLN A 277 12.89 18.20 -9.37
C GLN A 277 14.16 18.98 -9.75
N THR A 278 14.08 20.31 -9.63
CA THR A 278 15.23 21.22 -9.66
C THR A 278 15.16 22.14 -8.45
N THR A 279 16.08 21.95 -7.51
CA THR A 279 16.22 22.82 -6.32
C THR A 279 16.66 24.22 -6.72
N LEU A 280 16.08 25.23 -6.08
CA LEU A 280 16.38 26.63 -6.34
C LEU A 280 17.39 27.19 -5.35
N SER A 281 18.33 28.00 -5.86
CA SER A 281 19.18 28.84 -5.01
C SER A 281 18.42 30.08 -4.57
N LEU A 282 18.03 30.14 -3.31
CA LEU A 282 17.35 31.28 -2.69
C LEU A 282 18.25 31.93 -1.64
N LYS A 283 18.13 33.26 -1.47
CA LYS A 283 18.86 33.99 -0.41
C LYS A 283 18.35 33.62 0.98
N GLN A 284 17.05 33.32 1.10
CA GLN A 284 16.36 32.91 2.31
C GLN A 284 15.26 31.91 1.93
N GLY A 285 14.96 30.98 2.85
CA GLY A 285 13.98 29.94 2.64
C GLY A 285 14.49 28.78 1.80
N TYR A 286 13.57 27.97 1.31
CA TYR A 286 13.79 26.80 0.46
C TYR A 286 12.79 26.81 -0.69
N GLY A 287 13.20 26.32 -1.85
CA GLY A 287 12.28 26.18 -2.96
C GLY A 287 12.79 25.25 -4.02
N PHE A 288 11.86 24.70 -4.78
CA PHE A 288 12.14 23.79 -5.88
C PHE A 288 11.09 23.96 -6.97
N VAL A 289 11.48 23.57 -8.18
CA VAL A 289 10.57 23.40 -9.31
C VAL A 289 10.39 21.92 -9.57
N ARG A 290 9.17 21.47 -9.87
CA ARG A 290 8.91 20.17 -10.50
C ARG A 290 8.22 20.31 -11.85
N GLU A 291 8.67 19.52 -12.80
CA GLU A 291 8.18 19.52 -14.18
C GLU A 291 7.81 18.11 -14.63
N HIS A 292 6.61 17.96 -15.20
CA HIS A 292 6.13 16.73 -15.83
C HIS A 292 5.27 17.08 -17.06
N GLY A 293 5.82 16.91 -18.26
CA GLY A 293 5.18 17.38 -19.48
C GLY A 293 4.98 18.91 -19.44
N ASP A 294 3.75 19.36 -19.67
CA ASP A 294 3.39 20.79 -19.61
C ASP A 294 3.03 21.27 -18.20
N ASP A 295 2.92 20.37 -17.22
CA ASP A 295 2.66 20.74 -15.82
C ASP A 295 3.97 21.12 -15.13
N LYS A 296 4.02 22.36 -14.63
CA LYS A 296 5.19 22.94 -13.97
C LYS A 296 4.78 23.64 -12.70
N VAL A 297 5.36 23.21 -11.58
CA VAL A 297 5.06 23.75 -10.26
C VAL A 297 6.32 24.34 -9.64
N LEU A 298 6.17 25.54 -9.08
CA LEU A 298 7.15 26.16 -8.19
C LEU A 298 6.63 26.11 -6.75
N VAL A 299 7.40 25.51 -5.85
CA VAL A 299 7.12 25.51 -4.41
C VAL A 299 8.18 26.35 -3.72
N ILE A 300 7.74 27.29 -2.88
CA ILE A 300 8.59 28.13 -2.04
C ILE A 300 8.14 27.99 -0.59
N TRP A 301 9.09 27.70 0.29
CA TRP A 301 8.96 27.76 1.73
C TRP A 301 9.79 28.93 2.25
N ALA A 302 9.12 29.96 2.78
CA ALA A 302 9.76 31.21 3.17
C ALA A 302 10.60 31.13 4.47
N GLY A 303 10.55 30.01 5.20
CA GLY A 303 11.14 29.86 6.53
C GLY A 303 10.08 29.79 7.64
N GLN A 304 10.53 29.63 8.88
CA GLN A 304 9.68 29.86 10.06
C GLN A 304 9.46 31.38 10.19
N GLN A 305 8.20 31.80 10.32
CA GLN A 305 7.85 33.19 10.67
C GLN A 305 7.90 33.38 12.18
#